data_AF-A0A6P0XMG8-F1
#
_entry.id   AF-A0A6P0XMG8-F1
#
_cell.length_a   1.000
_cell.length_b   1.000
_cell.length_c   1.000
_cell.angle_alpha   90.00
_cell.angle_beta   90.00
_cell.angle_gamma   90.00
#
_symmetry.space_group_name_H-M   'P 1'
#
loop_
_entity.id
_entity.type
_entity.pdbx_description
1 polymer ?
#
loop_
_entity_poly.entity_id
_entity_poly.type
_entity_poly.pdbx_seq_one_letter_code
_entity_poly.pdbx_strand_id
1 'polypeptide(L)' 'MIILPILSFVLIFAQLLTQKNDWRDSFKKAIVLWGIILTIITELLSLFGLFQYFWVIAAWLLINCLYVFLLTKSS' A
#
# COMPACT_ATOMS: atom_id res chain seq x y z
N MET A 1 -3.32 10.17 -10.55
CA MET A 1 -2.40 9.93 -9.41
C MET A 1 -2.99 9.08 -8.29
N ILE A 2 -4.26 9.25 -7.92
CA ILE A 2 -4.89 8.52 -6.79
C ILE A 2 -4.97 7.00 -7.03
N ILE A 3 -4.90 6.58 -8.29
CA ILE A 3 -4.96 5.16 -8.70
C ILE A 3 -3.89 4.30 -8.03
N LEU A 4 -2.63 4.77 -7.93
CA LEU A 4 -1.56 3.95 -7.34
C LEU A 4 -1.74 3.71 -5.83
N PRO A 5 -2.07 4.73 -5.01
CA PRO A 5 -2.45 4.50 -3.61
C PRO A 5 -3.65 3.56 -3.47
N ILE A 6 -4.70 3.74 -4.28
CA ILE A 6 -5.90 2.88 -4.21
C ILE A 6 -5.55 1.44 -4.61
N LEU A 7 -4.74 1.26 -5.65
CA LEU A 7 -4.28 -0.07 -6.07
C LEU A 7 -3.53 -0.77 -4.94
N SER A 8 -2.65 -0.05 -4.23
CA SER A 8 -1.93 -0.63 -3.08
C SER A 8 -2.88 -1.06 -1.97
N PHE A 9 -3.95 -0.30 -1.70
CA PHE A 9 -4.99 -0.70 -0.75
C PHE A 9 -5.67 -2.01 -1.18
N VAL A 10 -6.05 -2.11 -2.45
CA VAL A 10 -6.68 -3.32 -3.00
C VAL A 10 -5.75 -4.53 -2.89
N LEU A 11 -4.46 -4.37 -3.18
CA LEU A 11 -3.48 -5.44 -3.06
C LEU A 11 -3.27 -5.89 -1.61
N ILE A 12 -3.15 -4.94 -0.67
CA ILE A 12 -3.07 -5.22 0.77
C ILE A 12 -4.31 -6.00 1.22
N PHE A 13 -5.49 -5.53 0.83
CA PHE A 13 -6.76 -6.18 1.18
C PHE A 13 -6.85 -7.59 0.59
N ALA A 14 -6.47 -7.77 -0.68
CA ALA A 14 -6.45 -9.07 -1.34
C ALA A 14 -5.52 -10.05 -0.62
N GLN A 15 -4.32 -9.61 -0.24
CA GLN A 15 -3.36 -10.45 0.50
C GLN A 15 -3.86 -10.84 1.89
N LEU A 16 -4.63 -9.98 2.56
CA LEU A 16 -5.21 -10.32 3.86
C LEU A 16 -6.41 -11.27 3.73
N LEU A 17 -7.15 -11.14 2.63
CA LEU A 17 -8.29 -12.00 2.32
C LEU A 17 -7.85 -13.44 1.99
N THR A 18 -6.68 -13.65 1.36
CA THR A 18 -6.15 -15.00 1.07
C THR A 18 -5.76 -15.78 2.33
N GLN A 19 -5.55 -15.11 3.47
CA GLN A 19 -5.13 -15.73 4.74
C GLN A 19 -6.29 -16.35 5.55
N LYS A 20 -7.42 -16.70 4.91
CA LYS A 20 -8.65 -17.24 5.54
C LYS A 20 -9.27 -16.36 6.63
N ASN A 21 -8.97 -15.06 6.64
CA ASN A 21 -9.62 -14.11 7.52
C ASN A 21 -11.04 -13.76 6.99
N ASP A 22 -11.95 -13.38 7.89
CA ASP A 22 -13.22 -12.77 7.49
C ASP A 22 -12.94 -11.48 6.70
N TRP A 23 -13.76 -11.18 5.69
CA TRP A 23 -13.58 -10.01 4.83
C TRP A 23 -13.65 -8.70 5.63
N ARG A 24 -14.49 -8.66 6.68
CA ARG A 24 -14.62 -7.49 7.58
C ARG A 24 -13.34 -7.24 8.35
N ASP A 25 -12.72 -8.29 8.87
CA ASP A 25 -11.48 -8.21 9.62
C ASP A 25 -10.30 -7.84 8.69
N SER A 26 -10.25 -8.45 7.51
CA SER A 26 -9.29 -8.14 6.45
C SER A 26 -9.37 -6.67 6.02
N PHE A 27 -10.58 -6.12 5.87
CA PHE A 27 -10.79 -4.73 5.50
C PHE A 27 -10.30 -3.77 6.58
N LYS A 28 -10.63 -4.03 7.86
CA LYS A 28 -10.15 -3.23 8.99
C LYS A 28 -8.63 -3.24 9.10
N LYS A 29 -8.00 -4.41 8.94
CA LYS A 29 -6.54 -4.51 8.94
C LYS A 29 -5.92 -3.79 7.74
N ALA A 30 -6.51 -3.94 6.55
CA ALA A 30 -6.04 -3.30 5.33
C ALA A 30 -6.07 -1.78 5.43
N ILE A 31 -7.16 -1.18 5.94
CA ILE A 31 -7.29 0.28 6.02
C ILE A 31 -6.31 0.88 7.03
N VAL A 32 -6.06 0.18 8.15
CA VAL A 32 -5.05 0.61 9.13
C VAL A 32 -3.65 0.54 8.53
N LEU A 33 -3.28 -0.59 7.92
CA LEU A 33 -1.96 -0.75 7.28
C LEU A 33 -1.75 0.26 6.15
N TRP A 34 -2.75 0.46 5.31
CA TRP A 34 -2.69 1.42 4.22
C TRP A 34 -2.54 2.85 4.72
N GLY A 35 -3.24 3.23 5.79
CA GLY A 35 -3.08 4.53 6.44
C GLY A 35 -1.67 4.74 6.99
N ILE A 36 -1.09 3.72 7.64
CA ILE A 36 0.29 3.76 8.13
C ILE A 36 1.28 3.94 6.98
N ILE A 37 1.12 3.19 5.89
CA ILE A 37 1.98 3.31 4.70
C ILE A 37 1.87 4.70 4.09
N LEU A 38 0.65 5.24 3.97
CA LEU A 38 0.42 6.60 3.48
C LEU A 38 1.20 7.61 4.32
N THR A 39 1.07 7.57 5.66
CA THR A 39 1.81 8.47 6.56
C THR A 39 3.31 8.32 6.38
N ILE A 40 3.85 7.09 6.43
CA ILE A 40 5.29 6.82 6.28
C ILE A 40 5.83 7.40 4.96
N ILE A 41 5.16 7.16 3.83
CA ILE A 41 5.59 7.69 2.54
C ILE A 41 5.59 9.21 2.57
N THR A 42 4.49 9.83 3.04
CA THR A 42 4.36 11.29 3.04
C THR A 42 5.36 11.97 3.96
N GLU A 43 5.64 11.41 5.14
CA GLU A 43 6.62 11.93 6.08
C GLU A 43 8.05 11.74 5.58
N LEU A 44 8.41 10.57 5.06
CA LEU A 44 9.75 10.33 4.51
C LEU A 44 10.03 11.28 3.34
N LEU A 45 9.09 11.39 2.40
CA LEU A 45 9.25 12.31 1.28
C LEU A 45 9.37 13.76 1.76
N SER A 46 8.60 14.16 2.78
CA SER A 46 8.66 15.51 3.33
C SER A 46 9.98 15.78 4.06
N LEU A 47 10.46 14.83 4.88
CA LEU A 47 11.70 14.93 5.64
C LEU A 47 12.91 15.21 4.74
N PHE A 48 12.94 14.58 3.56
CA PHE A 48 14.03 14.75 2.59
C PHE A 48 13.77 15.86 1.56
N GLY A 49 12.66 16.61 1.66
CA GLY A 49 12.29 17.62 0.66
C GLY A 49 11.93 17.02 -0.71
N LEU A 50 11.64 15.73 -0.76
CA LEU A 50 11.30 14.95 -1.95
C LEU A 50 9.79 14.85 -2.17
N PHE A 51 8.96 15.66 -1.49
CA PHE A 51 7.50 15.68 -1.68
C PHE A 51 7.12 16.36 -3.01
N GLN A 52 7.54 15.75 -4.12
CA GLN A 52 7.33 16.22 -5.48
C GLN A 52 6.73 15.10 -6.33
N TYR A 53 6.09 15.50 -7.44
CA TYR A 53 5.32 14.61 -8.32
C TYR A 53 6.05 13.30 -8.67
N PHE A 54 7.31 13.37 -9.08
CA PHE A 54 8.10 12.21 -9.50
C PHE A 54 8.33 11.20 -8.37
N TRP A 55 8.75 11.68 -7.19
CA TRP A 55 9.06 10.83 -6.05
C TRP A 55 7.81 10.21 -5.41
N VAL A 56 6.69 10.94 -5.42
CA VAL A 56 5.40 10.38 -5.00
C VAL A 56 5.00 9.20 -5.89
N ILE A 57 5.12 9.33 -7.22
CA ILE A 57 4.86 8.20 -8.14
C ILE A 57 5.80 7.03 -7.86
N ALA A 58 7.09 7.30 -7.75
CA ALA A 58 8.10 6.27 -7.54
C ALA A 58 7.85 5.49 -6.23
N ALA A 59 7.52 6.18 -5.14
CA ALA A 59 7.20 5.55 -3.86
C ALA A 59 5.97 4.64 -3.97
N TRP A 60 4.89 5.12 -4.58
CA TRP A 60 3.69 4.30 -4.75
C TRP A 60 3.88 3.13 -5.71
N LEU A 61 4.64 3.30 -6.79
CA LEU A 61 5.01 2.19 -7.68
C LEU A 61 5.78 1.10 -6.93
N LEU A 62 6.76 1.50 -6.11
CA LEU A 62 7.57 0.58 -5.32
C LEU A 62 6.70 -0.24 -4.34
N ILE A 63 5.76 0.41 -3.63
CA ILE A 63 4.81 -0.28 -2.75
C ILE A 63 3.91 -1.24 -3.52
N ASN A 64 3.38 -0.83 -4.67
CA ASN A 64 2.55 -1.71 -5.49
C ASN A 64 3.35 -2.93 -5.97
N CYS A 65 4.57 -2.75 -6.48
CA CYS A 65 5.44 -3.85 -6.88
C CYS A 65 5.73 -4.81 -5.72
N LEU A 66 5.99 -4.27 -4.52
CA LEU A 66 6.20 -5.08 -3.32
C LEU A 66 4.98 -5.93 -2.99
N TYR A 67 3.78 -5.35 -2.97
CA TYR A 67 2.56 -6.08 -2.64
C TYR A 67 2.13 -7.06 -3.72
N VAL A 68 2.37 -6.77 -5.00
CA VAL A 68 2.18 -7.75 -6.09
C VAL A 68 3.09 -8.95 -5.87
N PHE A 69 4.39 -8.71 -5.60
CA PHE A 69 5.34 -9.78 -5.33
C PHE A 69 4.92 -10.63 -4.12
N LEU A 70 4.49 -10.00 -3.02
CA LEU A 70 4.00 -10.70 -1.84
C LEU A 70 2.73 -11.51 -2.12
N LEU A 71 1.79 -10.96 -2.89
CA LEU A 71 0.56 -11.64 -3.28
C LEU A 71 0.87 -12.88 -4.13
N THR A 72 1.79 -12.78 -5.09
CA THR A 72 2.20 -13.93 -5.92
C THR A 72 2.84 -15.06 -5.13
N LYS A 73 3.46 -14.77 -3.97
CA LYS A 73 4.04 -15.79 -3.09
C LYS A 73 3.02 -16.39 -2.13
N SER A 74 1.91 -15.70 -1.89
CA SER A 74 0.84 -16.14 -0.99
C SER A 74 -0.24 -16.96 -1.70
N SER A 75 -0.29 -16.94 -3.04
CA SER A 75 -1.20 -17.73 -3.87
C SER A 75 -0.62 -19.08 -4.24
#